data_AF-A0A090E7H7-F1
#
_entry.id   AF-A0A090E7H7-F1
#
_cell.length_a   1.000
_cell.length_b   1.000
_cell.length_c   1.000
_cell.angle_alpha   90.00
_cell.angle_beta   90.00
_cell.angle_gamma   90.00
#
_symmetry.space_group_name_H-M   'P 1'
#
loop_
_entity.id
_entity.type
_entity.pdbx_description
1 polymer ?
#
loop_
_entity_poly.entity_id
_entity_poly.type
_entity_poly.pdbx_seq_one_letter_code
_entity_poly.pdbx_strand_id
1 'polypeptide(L)'
;MGHAARPQGVRPDAGIRQRLEGARRHQGLYNGFLAAGLLWGLCLGAGGFQIKMFFLLCVAIAGLYGAATVGRKILFIQTAPAVLAIVALWLGL
;
A
#
# COMPACT_ATOMS: atom_id res chain seq x y z
N MET A 1 -31.59 33.69 -28.70
CA MET A 1 -30.69 32.54 -28.91
C MET A 1 -29.58 32.62 -27.86
N GLY A 2 -29.82 32.03 -26.69
CA GLY A 2 -28.87 32.05 -25.57
C GLY A 2 -27.93 30.84 -25.66
N HIS A 3 -26.68 31.06 -26.04
CA HIS A 3 -25.65 30.02 -25.99
C HIS A 3 -25.30 29.73 -24.53
N ALA A 4 -25.82 28.62 -24.01
CA ALA A 4 -25.41 28.06 -22.73
C ALA A 4 -23.90 27.74 -22.77
N ALA A 5 -23.11 28.53 -22.04
CA ALA A 5 -21.69 28.26 -21.82
C ALA A 5 -21.55 26.93 -21.07
N ARG A 6 -20.91 25.94 -21.70
CA ARG A 6 -20.56 24.67 -21.05
C ARG A 6 -19.64 24.98 -19.86
N PRO A 7 -19.89 24.45 -18.64
CA PRO A 7 -19.00 24.66 -17.51
C PRO A 7 -17.64 24.04 -17.84
N GLN A 8 -16.62 24.90 -17.94
CA GLN A 8 -15.23 24.46 -18.08
C GLN A 8 -14.86 23.70 -16.81
N GLY A 9 -14.60 22.39 -16.93
CA GLY A 9 -14.15 21.58 -15.81
C GLY A 9 -12.88 22.19 -15.22
N VAL A 10 -12.92 22.54 -13.94
CA VAL A 10 -11.79 23.06 -13.18
C VAL A 10 -10.66 22.03 -13.24
N ARG A 11 -9.66 22.28 -14.08
CA ARG A 11 -8.44 21.47 -14.12
C ARG A 11 -7.63 21.82 -12.87
N PRO A 12 -7.21 20.84 -12.04
CA PRO A 12 -6.41 21.13 -10.85
C PRO A 12 -5.14 21.90 -11.24
N ASP A 13 -4.91 23.05 -10.59
CA ASP A 13 -3.75 23.90 -10.80
C ASP A 13 -2.45 23.09 -10.65
N ALA A 14 -1.46 23.35 -11.51
CA ALA A 14 -0.19 22.62 -11.52
C ALA A 14 0.49 22.60 -10.14
N GLY A 15 0.33 23.67 -9.35
CA GLY A 15 0.85 23.75 -7.98
C GLY A 15 0.22 22.74 -7.01
N ILE A 16 -1.09 22.47 -7.11
CA ILE A 16 -1.77 21.46 -6.27
C ILE A 16 -1.29 20.06 -6.65
N ARG A 17 -1.09 19.78 -7.95
CA ARG A 17 -0.55 18.50 -8.42
C ARG A 17 0.84 18.23 -7.86
N GLN A 18 1.73 19.22 -7.88
CA GLN A 18 3.09 19.08 -7.35
C GLN A 18 3.09 18.72 -5.85
N ARG A 19 2.17 19.27 -5.05
CA ARG A 19 2.05 18.94 -3.62
C ARG A 19 1.51 17.53 -3.40
N LEU A 20 0.53 17.10 -4.18
CA LEU A 20 -0.03 15.74 -4.11
C LEU A 20 0.97 14.67 -4.58
N GLU A 21 1.79 14.99 -5.57
CA GLU A 21 2.87 14.12 -6.06
C GLU A 21 3.94 13.87 -5.00
N GLY A 22 4.28 14.89 -4.20
CA GLY A 22 5.17 14.72 -3.05
C GLY A 22 4.64 13.68 -2.05
N ALA A 23 3.36 13.78 -1.67
CA ALA A 23 2.73 12.84 -0.75
C ALA A 23 2.71 11.39 -1.29
N ARG A 24 2.41 11.21 -2.59
CA ARG A 24 2.45 9.89 -3.25
C ARG A 24 3.84 9.27 -3.27
N ARG A 25 4.89 10.09 -3.44
CA ARG A 25 6.27 9.60 -3.54
C ARG A 25 6.76 9.01 -2.23
N HIS A 26 6.43 9.64 -1.11
CA HIS A 26 6.78 9.12 0.22
C HIS A 26 6.01 7.84 0.55
N GLN A 27 4.74 7.75 0.14
CA GLN A 27 3.94 6.54 0.31
C GLN A 27 4.55 5.31 -0.39
N GLY A 28 5.14 5.50 -1.58
CA GLY A 28 5.83 4.44 -2.31
C GLY A 28 7.09 3.93 -1.59
N LEU A 29 7.86 4.82 -0.95
CA LEU A 29 9.11 4.47 -0.27
C LEU A 29 8.87 3.57 0.95
N TYR A 30 7.85 3.87 1.78
CA TYR A 30 7.50 3.03 2.94
C TYR A 30 7.12 1.61 2.51
N ASN A 31 6.28 1.48 1.49
CA ASN A 31 5.91 0.17 0.94
C ASN A 31 7.11 -0.54 0.30
N GLY A 32 8.01 0.21 -0.34
CA GLY A 32 9.27 -0.32 -0.87
C GLY A 32 10.16 -0.92 0.22
N PHE A 33 10.28 -0.27 1.38
CA PHE A 33 11.03 -0.81 2.51
C PHE A 33 10.41 -2.10 3.06
N LEU A 34 9.08 -2.15 3.14
CA LEU A 34 8.37 -3.37 3.55
C LEU A 34 8.63 -4.54 2.58
N ALA A 35 8.58 -4.27 1.27
CA ALA A 35 8.87 -5.26 0.25
C ALA A 35 10.33 -5.74 0.29
N ALA A 36 11.28 -4.83 0.49
CA ALA A 36 12.70 -5.16 0.61
C ALA A 36 12.98 -6.03 1.84
N GLY A 37 12.35 -5.72 2.98
CA GLY A 37 12.43 -6.55 4.19
C GLY A 37 11.87 -7.95 4.00
N LEU A 38 10.76 -8.09 3.27
CA LEU A 38 10.19 -9.40 2.91
C LEU A 38 11.10 -10.19 1.99
N LEU A 39 11.64 -9.55 0.95
CA LEU A 39 12.57 -10.19 0.02
C LEU A 39 13.83 -10.66 0.73
N TRP A 40 14.37 -9.83 1.63
CA TRP A 40 15.49 -10.22 2.50
C TRP A 40 15.12 -11.45 3.34
N GLY A 41 13.99 -11.42 4.03
CA GLY A 41 13.52 -12.55 4.83
C GLY A 41 13.40 -13.83 4.01
N LEU A 42 12.90 -13.75 2.77
CA LEU A 42 12.85 -14.87 1.83
C LEU A 42 14.24 -15.40 1.47
N CYS A 43 15.20 -14.52 1.17
CA CYS A 43 16.59 -14.91 0.86
C CYS A 43 17.29 -15.66 2.02
N LEU A 44 16.88 -15.42 3.26
CA LEU A 44 17.40 -16.13 4.45
C LEU A 44 16.79 -17.53 4.67
N GLY A 45 15.84 -17.96 3.83
CA GLY A 45 15.22 -19.28 3.94
C GLY A 45 14.54 -19.50 5.29
N ALA A 46 14.91 -20.58 5.98
CA ALA A 46 14.37 -20.93 7.31
C ALA A 46 14.76 -19.92 8.39
N GLY A 47 15.96 -19.32 8.33
CA GLY A 47 16.42 -18.32 9.30
C GLY A 47 15.69 -16.97 9.19
N GLY A 48 14.93 -16.75 8.12
CA GLY A 48 14.21 -15.51 7.87
C GLY A 48 12.77 -15.47 8.41
N PHE A 49 12.30 -16.50 9.11
CA PHE A 49 10.90 -16.60 9.53
C PHE A 49 10.42 -15.38 10.34
N GLN A 50 11.20 -14.96 11.35
CA GLN A 50 10.86 -13.80 12.19
C GLN A 50 10.80 -12.49 11.39
N ILE A 51 11.69 -12.33 10.40
CA ILE A 51 11.74 -11.15 9.52
C ILE A 51 10.49 -11.13 8.64
N LYS A 52 10.15 -12.25 7.99
CA LYS A 52 8.93 -12.37 7.18
C LYS A 52 7.69 -12.05 8.02
N MET A 53 7.58 -12.64 9.21
CA MET A 53 6.46 -12.42 10.13
C MET A 53 6.30 -10.95 10.53
N PHE A 54 7.39 -10.32 10.95
CA PHE A 54 7.38 -8.91 11.35
C PHE A 54 6.88 -8.00 10.23
N PHE A 55 7.47 -8.15 9.03
CA PHE A 55 7.08 -7.33 7.88
C PHE A 55 5.66 -7.63 7.40
N LEU A 56 5.21 -8.89 7.38
CA LEU A 56 3.84 -9.24 7.03
C LEU A 56 2.82 -8.67 8.03
N LEU A 57 3.12 -8.70 9.33
CA LEU A 57 2.28 -8.07 10.35
C LEU A 57 2.18 -6.56 10.14
N CYS A 58 3.31 -5.90 9.87
CA CYS A 58 3.32 -4.48 9.50
C CYS A 58 2.43 -4.20 8.28
N VAL A 59 2.53 -5.01 7.22
CA VAL A 59 1.69 -4.88 6.01
C VAL A 59 0.20 -5.11 6.33
N ALA A 60 -0.14 -6.11 7.14
CA ALA A 60 -1.51 -6.41 7.53
C ALA A 60 -2.15 -5.24 8.30
N ILE A 61 -1.43 -4.68 9.29
CA ILE A 61 -1.88 -3.54 10.11
C ILE A 61 -2.01 -2.28 9.25
N ALA A 62 -1.00 -1.98 8.42
CA ALA A 62 -1.04 -0.84 7.51
C ALA A 62 -2.20 -0.95 6.51
N GLY A 63 -2.48 -2.16 6.02
CA GLY A 63 -3.62 -2.45 5.14
C GLY A 63 -4.96 -2.25 5.85
N LEU A 64 -5.11 -2.65 7.12
CA LEU A 64 -6.31 -2.39 7.93
C LEU A 64 -6.56 -0.90 8.09
N TYR A 65 -5.51 -0.15 8.45
CA TYR A 65 -5.62 1.30 8.60
C TYR A 65 -5.93 2.00 7.27
N GLY A 66 -5.26 1.58 6.18
CA GLY A 66 -5.51 2.09 4.84
C GLY A 66 -6.93 1.79 4.36
N ALA A 67 -7.47 0.61 4.70
CA ALA A 67 -8.85 0.26 4.39
C ALA A 67 -9.87 1.16 5.10
N ALA A 68 -9.61 1.48 6.37
CA ALA A 68 -10.47 2.35 7.16
C ALA A 68 -10.43 3.81 6.68
N THR A 69 -9.29 4.28 6.15
CA THR A 69 -9.06 5.70 5.85
C THR A 69 -9.11 6.06 4.37
N VAL A 70 -8.61 5.20 3.48
CA VAL A 70 -8.48 5.45 2.03
C VAL A 70 -9.52 4.66 1.24
N GLY A 71 -9.83 3.42 1.64
CA GLY A 71 -10.96 2.68 1.10
C GLY A 71 -10.80 1.15 1.10
N ARG A 72 -11.95 0.47 1.07
CA ARG A 72 -12.07 -1.01 1.18
C ARG A 72 -11.25 -1.82 0.18
N LYS A 73 -10.89 -1.25 -0.98
CA LYS A 73 -10.01 -1.90 -1.97
C LYS A 73 -8.67 -2.33 -1.36
N ILE A 74 -8.16 -1.59 -0.36
CA ILE A 74 -6.88 -1.89 0.29
C ILE A 74 -6.93 -3.19 1.10
N LEU A 75 -8.09 -3.56 1.68
CA LEU A 75 -8.21 -4.86 2.36
C LEU A 75 -7.89 -6.01 1.43
N PHE A 76 -8.43 -5.98 0.21
CA PHE A 76 -8.29 -7.08 -0.74
C PHE A 76 -6.91 -7.14 -1.41
N ILE A 77 -6.23 -5.99 -1.54
CA ILE A 77 -4.93 -5.90 -2.24
C ILE A 77 -3.74 -5.99 -1.28
N GLN A 78 -3.92 -5.65 0.00
CA GLN A 78 -2.83 -5.57 0.96
C GLN A 78 -3.05 -6.47 2.18
N THR A 79 -4.17 -6.31 2.89
CA THR A 79 -4.43 -7.09 4.11
C THR A 79 -4.64 -8.57 3.83
N ALA A 80 -5.57 -8.90 2.93
CA ALA A 80 -5.91 -10.28 2.58
C ALA A 80 -4.67 -11.08 2.15
N PRO A 81 -3.83 -10.63 1.19
CA PRO A 81 -2.63 -11.38 0.83
C PRO A 81 -1.60 -11.44 1.96
N ALA A 82 -1.46 -10.41 2.78
CA ALA A 82 -0.55 -10.46 3.94
C ALA A 82 -0.99 -11.49 4.98
N VAL A 83 -2.29 -11.53 5.32
CA VAL A 83 -2.85 -12.52 6.25
C VAL A 83 -2.71 -13.93 5.69
N LEU A 84 -2.98 -14.13 4.40
CA LEU A 84 -2.79 -15.42 3.76
C LEU A 84 -1.32 -15.88 3.83
N ALA A 85 -0.37 -14.98 3.60
CA ALA A 85 1.05 -15.28 3.72
C ALA A 85 1.46 -15.60 5.18
N ILE A 86 0.89 -14.91 6.17
CA ILE A 86 1.12 -15.21 7.59
C ILE A 86 0.63 -16.63 7.92
N VAL A 87 -0.58 -16.98 7.48
CA VAL A 87 -1.14 -18.32 7.69
C VAL A 87 -0.30 -19.37 6.99
N ALA A 88 0.11 -19.14 5.73
CA ALA A 88 0.98 -20.05 4.99
C ALA A 88 2.29 -20.32 5.74
N LEU A 89 2.97 -19.26 6.23
CA LEU A 89 4.19 -19.41 7.01
C LEU A 89 3.96 -20.15 8.34
N TRP A 90 2.84 -19.89 9.02
CA TRP A 90 2.48 -20.61 10.26
C TRP A 90 2.24 -22.10 10.02
N LEU A 91 1.72 -22.47 8.85
CA LEU A 91 1.50 -23.86 8.44
C LEU A 91 2.76 -24.52 7.85
N GLY A 92 3.86 -23.78 7.69
CA GLY A 92 5.11 -24.27 7.13
C GLY A 92 5.08 -24.47 5.61
N LEU A 93 4.22 -23.73 4.90
CA LEU A 93 4.11 -23.72 3.45
C LEU A 93 5.14 -22.79 2.78
#